data_AF-A0A0W0STK6-F1
#
_entry.id   AF-A0A0W0STK6-F1
#
_cell.length_a   1.000
_cell.length_b   1.000
_cell.length_c   1.000
_cell.angle_alpha   90.00
_cell.angle_beta   90.00
_cell.angle_gamma   90.00
#
_symmetry.space_group_name_H-M   'P 1'
#
loop_
_entity.id
_entity.type
_entity.pdbx_description
1 polymer ?
#
loop_
_entity_poly.entity_id
_entity_poly.type
_entity_poly.pdbx_seq_one_letter_code
_entity_poly.pdbx_strand_id
1 'polypeptide(L)'
;MKICFSSITYTNGHPFIWDYNPETHKAVCTLELTSADEVYEKSDLIEYLKKFNGITVNSEGNVVIEDMKTFVKTNQMRFIHEISDIKKLHSPTRTPSFFKSKETTNDSGKSSSLIDEEHPQGLHVETFISRKTSPGEWGNTLSCLNYFSEKNKSDASTRQVDLIQSELDLVKGLQYLKNDNIYPIKKKQMEIICVLFNEILSPLYEEIADSEDLPPKFAAYLRNMVEKVMLNERFNLGPTSYEKLPQEEREKLFNDSHEFDFAVQQERIARVNIMLRGLIFFIASDMKAQQLTQDIDIVKRLELLKYKLDTKAQIFFAEQLNLLRELTVESGRLEYEFDLRMKTMQEQISNKVVSIGHFSSCYQLIHEIYQLKLQGHKKETSISALTEETVKGLILAIRETCLGKSNAKGHIGIVQSCDSDFYLTKALIGKLSNQLSEHLSSKKVKKKDLVSETVNFVMDFIEKQLEELAHSHEQTKQEDPRTNLYVI
;
A
#
# COMPACT_ATOMS: atom_id res chain seq x y z
N MET A 1 -0.49 -33.05 8.53
CA MET A 1 -0.04 -31.66 8.26
C MET A 1 -1.12 -30.72 8.74
N LYS A 2 -0.80 -29.61 9.42
CA LYS A 2 -1.84 -28.65 9.85
C LYS A 2 -2.21 -27.71 8.71
N ILE A 3 -3.51 -27.51 8.50
CA ILE A 3 -4.06 -26.63 7.46
C ILE A 3 -5.23 -25.80 8.03
N CYS A 4 -5.61 -24.74 7.32
CA CYS A 4 -6.85 -24.00 7.54
C CYS A 4 -7.48 -23.54 6.22
N PHE A 5 -8.73 -23.08 6.31
CA PHE A 5 -9.47 -22.52 5.18
C PHE A 5 -9.90 -21.11 5.51
N SER A 6 -9.54 -20.14 4.67
CA SER A 6 -9.89 -18.72 4.89
C SER A 6 -11.40 -18.45 4.84
N SER A 7 -12.17 -19.34 4.20
CA SER A 7 -13.64 -19.26 4.09
C SER A 7 -14.38 -19.86 5.30
N ILE A 8 -13.66 -20.54 6.20
CA ILE A 8 -14.25 -21.27 7.33
C ILE A 8 -13.66 -20.68 8.61
N THR A 9 -14.25 -19.56 9.04
CA THR A 9 -13.83 -18.79 10.21
C THR A 9 -14.94 -18.72 11.24
N TYR A 10 -14.58 -18.72 12.52
CA TYR A 10 -15.52 -18.50 13.62
C TYR A 10 -15.65 -17.00 13.93
N THR A 11 -16.71 -16.57 14.63
CA THR A 11 -17.27 -15.21 14.85
C THR A 11 -16.37 -13.96 14.84
N ASN A 12 -15.04 -14.09 15.00
CA ASN A 12 -14.05 -13.02 14.93
C ASN A 12 -13.08 -13.12 13.73
N GLY A 13 -13.41 -13.93 12.72
CA GLY A 13 -12.58 -14.10 11.52
C GLY A 13 -11.39 -15.05 11.67
N HIS A 14 -11.32 -15.81 12.76
CA HIS A 14 -10.25 -16.79 12.98
C HIS A 14 -10.56 -18.14 12.31
N PRO A 15 -9.69 -18.63 11.41
CA PRO A 15 -9.85 -19.93 10.77
C PRO A 15 -9.72 -21.11 11.75
N PHE A 16 -10.48 -22.17 11.46
CA PHE A 16 -10.31 -23.47 12.12
C PHE A 16 -9.03 -24.18 11.67
N ILE A 17 -8.38 -24.85 12.61
CA ILE A 17 -7.21 -25.69 12.39
C ILE A 17 -7.66 -27.12 12.09
N TRP A 18 -7.02 -27.74 11.11
CA TRP A 18 -7.30 -29.11 10.67
C TRP A 18 -6.01 -29.91 10.53
N ASP A 19 -6.05 -31.16 10.95
CA ASP A 19 -5.04 -32.16 10.66
C ASP A 19 -5.38 -32.85 9.34
N TYR A 20 -4.66 -32.48 8.30
CA TYR A 20 -4.77 -33.08 6.97
C TYR A 20 -3.82 -34.26 6.81
N ASN A 21 -4.38 -35.39 6.37
CA ASN A 21 -3.64 -36.57 5.94
C ASN A 21 -3.60 -36.63 4.39
N PRO A 22 -2.43 -36.40 3.77
CA PRO A 22 -2.29 -36.43 2.31
C PRO A 22 -2.53 -37.80 1.67
N GLU A 23 -2.30 -38.90 2.39
CA GLU A 23 -2.41 -40.26 1.85
C GLU A 23 -3.87 -40.68 1.72
N THR A 24 -4.70 -40.33 2.72
CA THR A 24 -6.12 -40.67 2.72
C THR A 24 -7.00 -39.58 2.12
N HIS A 25 -6.43 -38.41 1.83
CA HIS A 25 -7.15 -37.19 1.42
C HIS A 25 -8.28 -36.79 2.38
N LYS A 26 -8.06 -37.01 3.70
CA LYS A 26 -9.01 -36.66 4.76
C LYS A 26 -8.42 -35.57 5.65
N ALA A 27 -9.27 -34.68 6.15
CA ALA A 27 -8.88 -33.70 7.15
C ALA A 27 -9.79 -33.81 8.39
N VAL A 28 -9.19 -33.78 9.58
CA VAL A 28 -9.91 -33.82 10.87
C VAL A 28 -9.73 -32.48 11.57
N CYS A 29 -10.81 -31.84 12.01
CA CYS A 29 -10.70 -30.55 12.72
C CYS A 29 -10.17 -30.78 14.14
N THR A 30 -9.21 -29.94 14.56
CA THR A 30 -8.68 -29.99 15.93
C THR A 30 -9.59 -29.28 16.93
N LEU A 31 -10.61 -28.55 16.45
CA LEU A 31 -11.47 -27.64 17.22
C LEU A 31 -10.68 -26.49 17.88
N GLU A 32 -9.51 -26.17 17.33
CA GLU A 32 -8.70 -25.00 17.67
C GLU A 32 -8.79 -23.97 16.54
N LEU A 33 -8.58 -22.70 16.89
CA LEU A 33 -8.56 -21.58 15.94
C LEU A 33 -7.14 -20.99 15.89
N THR A 34 -6.72 -20.45 14.74
CA THR A 34 -5.32 -20.04 14.50
C THR A 34 -4.79 -18.90 15.39
N SER A 35 -5.61 -18.24 16.21
CA SER A 35 -5.22 -17.08 17.02
C SER A 35 -6.08 -16.91 18.29
N ALA A 36 -6.63 -17.99 18.81
CA ALA A 36 -7.49 -17.90 19.99
C ALA A 36 -6.68 -18.01 21.29
N ASP A 37 -6.44 -16.86 21.95
CA ASP A 37 -6.15 -16.81 23.39
C ASP A 37 -7.43 -17.06 24.23
N GLU A 38 -8.60 -17.08 23.57
CA GLU A 38 -9.91 -17.33 24.15
C GLU A 38 -10.29 -18.82 24.12
N VAL A 39 -10.92 -19.30 25.19
CA VAL A 39 -11.42 -20.68 25.30
C VAL A 39 -12.86 -20.73 24.83
N TYR A 40 -13.11 -21.43 23.71
CA TYR A 40 -14.45 -21.64 23.17
C TYR A 40 -15.05 -22.99 23.58
N GLU A 41 -16.38 -23.05 23.70
CA GLU A 41 -17.07 -24.31 23.99
C GLU A 41 -17.11 -25.20 22.75
N LYS A 42 -16.69 -26.47 22.90
CA LYS A 42 -16.54 -27.40 21.76
C LYS A 42 -17.87 -27.71 21.06
N SER A 43 -18.98 -27.74 21.79
CA SER A 43 -20.33 -27.95 21.22
C SER A 43 -20.67 -26.88 20.19
N ASP A 44 -20.37 -25.63 20.49
CA ASP A 44 -20.71 -24.47 19.67
C ASP A 44 -19.88 -24.45 18.39
N LEU A 45 -18.60 -24.79 18.50
CA LEU A 45 -17.70 -24.93 17.35
C LEU A 45 -18.17 -26.04 16.39
N ILE A 46 -18.60 -27.18 16.93
CA ILE A 46 -19.10 -28.30 16.13
C ILE A 46 -20.43 -27.92 15.45
N GLU A 47 -21.36 -27.27 16.17
CA GLU A 47 -22.63 -26.81 15.61
C GLU A 47 -22.42 -25.78 14.50
N TYR A 48 -21.44 -24.90 14.66
CA TYR A 48 -21.06 -23.94 13.63
C TYR A 48 -20.52 -24.62 12.36
N LEU A 49 -19.60 -25.58 12.52
CA LEU A 49 -18.97 -26.29 11.39
C LEU A 49 -19.96 -27.14 10.59
N LYS A 50 -21.04 -27.63 11.20
CA LYS A 50 -22.12 -28.38 10.50
C LYS A 50 -22.83 -27.56 9.41
N LYS A 51 -22.69 -26.23 9.40
CA LYS A 51 -23.32 -25.35 8.41
C LYS A 51 -22.62 -25.39 7.04
N PHE A 52 -21.42 -25.96 6.96
CA PHE A 52 -20.62 -25.99 5.73
C PHE A 52 -20.79 -27.32 4.99
N ASN A 53 -21.13 -27.23 3.70
CA ASN A 53 -21.27 -28.40 2.83
C ASN A 53 -19.93 -29.13 2.68
N GLY A 54 -19.93 -30.45 2.91
CA GLY A 54 -18.72 -31.29 2.84
C GLY A 54 -18.02 -31.53 4.18
N ILE A 55 -18.48 -30.90 5.26
CA ILE A 55 -18.06 -31.18 6.63
C ILE A 55 -19.08 -32.11 7.29
N THR A 56 -18.60 -33.19 7.91
CA THR A 56 -19.46 -34.18 8.61
C THR A 56 -18.91 -34.48 9.99
N VAL A 57 -19.74 -35.05 10.87
CA VAL A 57 -19.30 -35.54 12.18
C VAL A 57 -19.33 -37.06 12.16
N ASN A 58 -18.20 -37.70 12.41
CA ASN A 58 -18.10 -39.15 12.40
C ASN A 58 -18.76 -39.77 13.66
N SER A 59 -18.87 -41.10 13.69
CA SER A 59 -19.45 -41.84 14.83
C SER A 59 -18.69 -41.66 16.16
N GLU A 60 -17.46 -41.15 16.11
CA GLU A 60 -16.61 -40.89 17.27
C GLU A 60 -16.72 -39.43 17.76
N GLY A 61 -17.57 -38.61 17.12
CA GLY A 61 -17.78 -37.20 17.47
C GLY A 61 -16.77 -36.22 16.87
N ASN A 62 -15.87 -36.69 15.99
CA ASN A 62 -14.88 -35.85 15.32
C ASN A 62 -15.46 -35.18 14.07
N VAL A 63 -15.12 -33.91 13.87
CA VAL A 63 -15.51 -33.16 12.67
C VAL A 63 -14.50 -33.44 11.55
N VAL A 64 -14.97 -33.96 10.42
CA VAL A 64 -14.13 -34.48 9.34
C VAL A 64 -14.58 -34.01 7.96
N ILE A 65 -13.60 -33.82 7.08
CA ILE A 65 -13.76 -33.66 5.63
C ILE A 65 -13.22 -34.94 4.99
N GLU A 66 -14.12 -35.73 4.40
CA GLU A 66 -13.84 -37.06 3.85
C GLU A 66 -13.23 -37.01 2.43
N ASP A 67 -13.57 -35.99 1.64
CA ASP A 67 -13.04 -35.78 0.28
C ASP A 67 -12.43 -34.38 0.15
N MET A 68 -11.16 -34.27 0.54
CA MET A 68 -10.41 -33.03 0.43
C MET A 68 -10.21 -32.56 -1.02
N LYS A 69 -10.16 -33.45 -2.01
CA LYS A 69 -9.90 -33.06 -3.41
C LYS A 69 -11.03 -32.24 -4.01
N THR A 70 -12.27 -32.58 -3.65
CA THR A 70 -13.44 -31.82 -4.06
C THR A 70 -13.59 -30.58 -3.20
N PHE A 71 -13.35 -30.70 -1.89
CA PHE A 71 -13.54 -29.62 -0.93
C PHE A 71 -12.64 -28.39 -1.18
N VAL A 72 -11.38 -28.60 -1.59
CA VAL A 72 -10.45 -27.49 -1.86
C VAL A 72 -10.77 -26.69 -3.12
N LYS A 73 -11.64 -27.20 -4.00
CA LYS A 73 -12.08 -26.45 -5.20
C LYS A 73 -13.01 -25.30 -4.84
N THR A 74 -13.76 -25.45 -3.75
CA THR A 74 -14.70 -24.43 -3.26
C THR A 74 -14.15 -23.64 -2.07
N ASN A 75 -13.17 -24.20 -1.35
CA ASN A 75 -12.58 -23.57 -0.16
C ASN A 75 -11.05 -23.52 -0.29
N GLN A 76 -10.48 -22.32 -0.37
CA GLN A 76 -9.04 -22.14 -0.52
C GLN A 76 -8.28 -22.64 0.73
N MET A 77 -7.47 -23.67 0.55
CA MET A 77 -6.63 -24.28 1.59
C MET A 77 -5.35 -23.49 1.83
N ARG A 78 -4.95 -23.34 3.09
CA ARG A 78 -3.66 -22.77 3.51
C ARG A 78 -2.98 -23.69 4.52
N PHE A 79 -1.66 -23.78 4.47
CA PHE A 79 -0.87 -24.58 5.41
C PHE A 79 -0.56 -23.78 6.68
N ILE A 80 -0.69 -24.42 7.84
CA ILE A 80 -0.26 -23.88 9.12
C ILE A 80 1.07 -24.55 9.45
N HIS A 81 2.12 -23.75 9.52
CA HIS A 81 3.44 -24.21 9.94
C HIS A 81 3.54 -24.02 11.47
N GLU A 82 3.47 -25.13 12.21
CA GLU A 82 3.71 -25.12 13.66
C GLU A 82 5.17 -24.76 13.93
N ILE A 83 5.39 -23.59 14.55
CA ILE A 83 6.68 -23.21 15.12
C ILE A 83 6.79 -23.92 16.48
N SER A 84 7.05 -25.23 16.45
CA SER A 84 7.21 -26.02 17.67
C SER A 84 8.68 -26.39 17.86
N ASP A 85 9.20 -26.05 19.04
CA ASP A 85 10.53 -26.36 19.61
C ASP A 85 11.75 -25.49 19.22
N ILE A 86 11.56 -24.17 19.14
CA ILE A 86 12.63 -23.26 19.60
C ILE A 86 12.45 -23.12 21.11
N LYS A 87 13.17 -23.96 21.86
CA LYS A 87 13.28 -23.86 23.31
C LYS A 87 13.62 -22.42 23.70
N LYS A 88 12.68 -21.74 24.34
CA LYS A 88 12.84 -20.64 25.32
C LYS A 88 14.24 -19.99 25.30
N LEU A 89 14.55 -19.19 24.28
CA LEU A 89 15.37 -18.01 24.50
C LEU A 89 14.40 -16.96 25.04
N HIS A 90 14.69 -16.41 26.20
CA HIS A 90 13.97 -15.26 26.73
C HIS A 90 14.00 -14.13 25.71
N SER A 91 12.93 -13.96 24.97
CA SER A 91 12.59 -12.70 24.33
C SER A 91 11.97 -11.80 25.40
N PRO A 92 12.62 -10.72 25.86
CA PRO A 92 11.82 -9.59 26.28
C PRO A 92 11.13 -9.10 25.00
N THR A 93 9.80 -9.06 25.02
CA THR A 93 9.00 -8.36 24.02
C THR A 93 9.38 -6.87 24.07
N ARG A 94 10.50 -6.49 23.47
CA ARG A 94 10.88 -5.11 23.21
C ARG A 94 10.16 -4.71 21.92
N THR A 95 8.94 -4.23 22.07
CA THR A 95 8.40 -3.25 21.12
C THR A 95 9.44 -2.12 21.00
N PRO A 96 9.88 -1.74 19.79
CA PRO A 96 10.81 -0.62 19.64
C PRO A 96 10.13 0.65 20.19
N SER A 97 10.69 1.19 21.27
CA SER A 97 10.22 2.40 21.97
C SER A 97 10.47 3.68 21.15
N PHE A 98 10.21 3.66 19.85
CA PHE A 98 10.53 4.77 18.94
C PHE A 98 9.47 5.89 18.90
N PHE A 99 8.25 5.63 19.39
CA PHE A 99 7.14 6.60 19.38
C PHE A 99 6.48 6.81 20.75
N LYS A 100 7.25 6.84 21.85
CA LYS A 100 6.76 7.59 23.02
C LYS A 100 6.82 9.08 22.68
N SER A 101 5.70 9.57 22.16
CA SER A 101 5.40 11.00 22.08
C SER A 101 5.73 11.64 23.43
N LYS A 102 6.58 12.67 23.40
CA LYS A 102 6.72 13.61 24.52
C LYS A 102 5.34 14.22 24.75
N GLU A 103 4.59 13.68 25.71
CA GLU A 103 3.58 14.47 26.38
C GLU A 103 4.31 15.59 27.11
N THR A 104 4.13 16.82 26.63
CA THR A 104 4.50 18.04 27.32
C THR A 104 3.66 18.16 28.59
N THR A 105 4.14 17.56 29.67
CA THR A 105 3.80 17.99 31.02
C THR A 105 4.93 18.88 31.52
N ASN A 106 4.60 20.16 31.68
CA ASN A 106 5.40 21.09 32.46
C ASN A 106 5.36 20.60 33.91
N ASP A 107 6.44 19.99 34.40
CA ASP A 107 6.78 20.18 35.80
C ASP A 107 8.28 20.01 36.07
N SER A 108 8.76 20.89 36.92
CA SER A 108 10.16 21.04 37.31
C SER A 108 10.60 19.97 38.31
N GLY A 109 11.74 19.31 38.08
CA GLY A 109 12.35 18.45 39.11
C GLY A 109 13.58 17.69 38.65
N LYS A 110 14.73 18.05 39.21
CA LYS A 110 16.02 17.34 39.06
C LYS A 110 15.93 15.91 39.62
N SER A 111 16.39 14.92 38.85
CA SER A 111 17.48 13.98 39.19
C SER A 111 17.34 12.63 38.48
N SER A 112 18.42 12.25 37.79
CA SER A 112 18.95 10.89 37.61
C SER A 112 18.02 9.71 37.27
N SER A 113 18.03 9.29 36.01
CA SER A 113 18.61 7.99 35.62
C SER A 113 18.72 7.94 34.10
N LEU A 114 19.95 8.04 33.59
CA LEU A 114 20.29 7.65 32.23
C LEU A 114 19.96 6.15 32.13
N ILE A 115 18.88 5.83 31.43
CA ILE A 115 18.76 4.51 30.82
C ILE A 115 19.69 4.60 29.62
N ASP A 116 20.89 4.04 29.75
CA ASP A 116 21.72 3.72 28.59
C ASP A 116 20.86 2.85 27.68
N GLU A 117 20.36 3.43 26.59
CA GLU A 117 19.85 2.66 25.46
C GLU A 117 21.05 1.87 24.93
N GLU A 118 21.18 0.61 25.34
CA GLU A 118 22.13 -0.34 24.76
C GLU A 118 22.02 -0.27 23.24
N HIS A 119 23.01 0.35 22.61
CA HIS A 119 23.07 0.41 21.16
C HIS A 119 23.32 -1.02 20.65
N PRO A 120 22.50 -1.53 19.73
CA PRO A 120 22.70 -2.87 19.18
C PRO A 120 24.09 -2.94 18.52
N GLN A 121 24.90 -3.90 18.96
CA GLN A 121 26.19 -4.24 18.37
C GLN A 121 26.00 -5.28 17.25
N GLY A 122 27.03 -5.54 16.43
CA GLY A 122 26.97 -6.60 15.42
C GLY A 122 26.33 -6.19 14.08
N LEU A 123 25.63 -7.12 13.43
CA LEU A 123 25.02 -6.94 12.10
C LEU A 123 23.55 -6.55 12.18
N HIS A 124 23.12 -5.94 13.28
CA HIS A 124 21.78 -5.38 13.34
C HIS A 124 21.62 -4.29 12.27
N VAL A 125 20.47 -4.28 11.58
CA VAL A 125 20.19 -3.30 10.52
C VAL A 125 20.35 -1.87 11.03
N GLU A 126 19.93 -1.62 12.27
CA GLU A 126 20.01 -0.33 12.96
C GLU A 126 21.47 0.15 13.16
N THR A 127 22.43 -0.78 13.21
CA THR A 127 23.86 -0.47 13.40
C THR A 127 24.46 0.11 12.13
N PHE A 128 24.06 -0.37 10.94
CA PHE A 128 24.58 0.14 9.66
C PHE A 128 23.61 1.06 8.90
N ILE A 129 22.36 1.17 9.33
CA ILE A 129 21.35 2.10 8.82
C ILE A 129 20.77 2.91 9.99
N SER A 130 21.13 4.19 10.10
CA SER A 130 20.61 5.04 11.17
C SER A 130 20.21 6.41 10.67
N ARG A 131 19.22 7.03 11.32
CA ARG A 131 18.81 8.40 11.01
C ARG A 131 19.96 9.42 11.20
N LYS A 132 20.94 9.13 12.07
CA LYS A 132 22.06 10.04 12.36
C LYS A 132 23.16 9.95 11.30
N THR A 133 23.48 8.74 10.85
CA THR A 133 24.63 8.48 9.97
C THR A 133 24.26 8.28 8.50
N SER A 134 23.03 7.89 8.21
CA SER A 134 22.52 7.59 6.87
C SER A 134 21.02 7.95 6.75
N PRO A 135 20.65 9.24 6.88
CA PRO A 135 19.26 9.67 6.92
C PRO A 135 18.48 9.36 5.64
N GLY A 136 19.14 9.38 4.48
CA GLY A 136 18.52 9.06 3.19
C GLY A 136 18.17 7.57 3.11
N GLU A 137 19.15 6.71 3.33
CA GLU A 137 18.96 5.25 3.29
C GLU A 137 17.99 4.79 4.39
N TRP A 138 18.03 5.42 5.57
CA TRP A 138 17.03 5.20 6.63
C TRP A 138 15.61 5.57 6.16
N GLY A 139 15.48 6.70 5.46
CA GLY A 139 14.24 7.13 4.80
C GLY A 139 13.76 6.20 3.69
N ASN A 140 14.65 5.44 3.07
CA ASN A 140 14.33 4.47 2.03
C ASN A 140 14.04 3.06 2.58
N THR A 141 14.42 2.76 3.83
CA THR A 141 14.45 1.40 4.38
C THR A 141 13.69 1.30 5.72
N LEU A 142 14.35 1.48 6.86
CA LEU A 142 13.82 1.27 8.21
C LEU A 142 12.56 2.09 8.53
N SER A 143 12.41 3.26 7.93
CA SER A 143 11.19 4.07 8.06
C SER A 143 9.92 3.38 7.52
N CYS A 144 10.06 2.39 6.64
CA CYS A 144 8.93 1.59 6.13
C CYS A 144 8.25 0.73 7.20
N LEU A 145 8.91 0.43 8.33
CA LEU A 145 8.35 -0.48 9.34
C LEU A 145 7.04 0.03 9.95
N ASN A 146 6.97 1.33 10.30
CA ASN A 146 5.75 1.91 10.89
C ASN A 146 5.46 3.34 10.39
N TYR A 147 6.48 4.15 10.13
CA TYR A 147 6.32 5.59 9.89
C TYR A 147 5.47 5.90 8.66
N PHE A 148 5.76 5.27 7.52
CA PHE A 148 5.10 5.65 6.27
C PHE A 148 3.64 5.23 6.18
N SER A 149 3.27 4.06 6.69
CA SER A 149 1.87 3.61 6.68
C SER A 149 0.98 4.50 7.55
N GLU A 150 1.44 4.84 8.76
CA GLU A 150 0.69 5.72 9.68
C GLU A 150 0.61 7.15 9.14
N LYS A 151 1.73 7.66 8.61
CA LYS A 151 1.76 8.99 8.00
C LYS A 151 0.84 9.06 6.78
N ASN A 152 0.82 8.04 5.91
CA ASN A 152 -0.06 8.02 4.75
C ASN A 152 -1.53 8.10 5.15
N LYS A 153 -1.93 7.29 6.15
CA LYS A 153 -3.31 7.32 6.69
C LYS A 153 -3.68 8.67 7.29
N SER A 154 -2.79 9.23 8.12
CA SER A 154 -2.99 10.55 8.74
C SER A 154 -3.08 11.67 7.69
N ASP A 155 -2.17 11.65 6.70
CA ASP A 155 -2.16 12.65 5.62
C ASP A 155 -3.39 12.50 4.72
N ALA A 156 -3.85 11.27 4.45
CA ALA A 156 -5.06 11.02 3.66
C ALA A 156 -6.32 11.48 4.41
N SER A 157 -6.45 11.21 5.72
CA SER A 157 -7.61 11.61 6.52
C SER A 157 -7.71 13.12 6.69
N THR A 158 -6.58 13.82 6.78
CA THR A 158 -6.55 15.29 6.94
C THR A 158 -6.76 16.05 5.64
N ARG A 159 -6.75 15.36 4.49
CA ARG A 159 -6.82 15.95 3.16
C ARG A 159 -8.06 15.52 2.36
N GLN A 160 -9.08 14.98 3.01
CA GLN A 160 -10.35 14.68 2.34
C GLN A 160 -11.05 15.98 1.92
N VAL A 161 -10.68 16.45 0.74
CA VAL A 161 -11.41 17.43 -0.03
C VAL A 161 -12.59 16.71 -0.67
N ASP A 162 -13.81 17.03 -0.30
CA ASP A 162 -15.02 16.31 -0.70
C ASP A 162 -15.87 17.06 -1.76
N LEU A 163 -15.76 18.39 -1.82
CA LEU A 163 -16.58 19.21 -2.70
C LEU A 163 -15.91 19.52 -4.04
N ILE A 164 -14.68 20.08 -4.03
CA ILE A 164 -13.99 20.56 -5.24
C ILE A 164 -12.55 20.08 -5.27
N GLN A 165 -12.21 19.28 -6.28
CA GLN A 165 -10.88 18.72 -6.48
C GLN A 165 -10.10 19.53 -7.53
N SER A 166 -8.85 19.89 -7.23
CA SER A 166 -7.93 20.41 -8.24
C SER A 166 -7.29 19.27 -9.06
N GLU A 167 -6.63 19.61 -10.16
CA GLU A 167 -5.78 18.68 -10.92
C GLU A 167 -4.72 18.01 -10.02
N LEU A 168 -4.14 18.79 -9.10
CA LEU A 168 -3.13 18.31 -8.16
C LEU A 168 -3.72 17.32 -7.12
N ASP A 169 -4.96 17.50 -6.71
CA ASP A 169 -5.58 16.62 -5.71
C ASP A 169 -5.92 15.25 -6.29
N LEU A 170 -6.31 15.17 -7.58
CA LEU A 170 -6.47 13.89 -8.27
C LEU A 170 -5.15 13.10 -8.30
N VAL A 171 -4.06 13.78 -8.66
CA VAL A 171 -2.70 13.20 -8.68
C VAL A 171 -2.28 12.74 -7.28
N LYS A 172 -2.50 13.57 -6.26
CA LYS A 172 -2.21 13.20 -4.86
C LYS A 172 -3.07 12.02 -4.40
N GLY A 173 -4.35 11.98 -4.74
CA GLY A 173 -5.25 10.88 -4.41
C GLY A 173 -4.74 9.55 -4.95
N LEU A 174 -4.27 9.54 -6.21
CA LEU A 174 -3.63 8.35 -6.79
C LEU A 174 -2.31 7.99 -6.09
N GLN A 175 -1.52 8.98 -5.68
CA GLN A 175 -0.29 8.75 -4.91
C GLN A 175 -0.57 8.14 -3.53
N TYR A 176 -1.64 8.58 -2.84
CA TYR A 176 -2.05 7.98 -1.58
C TYR A 176 -2.49 6.53 -1.75
N LEU A 177 -3.27 6.25 -2.80
CA LEU A 177 -3.66 4.90 -3.15
C LEU A 177 -2.43 4.02 -3.49
N LYS A 178 -1.45 4.58 -4.23
CA LYS A 178 -0.16 3.91 -4.48
C LYS A 178 0.52 3.52 -3.18
N ASN A 179 0.66 4.48 -2.27
CA ASN A 179 1.31 4.30 -0.98
C ASN A 179 0.59 3.29 -0.07
N ASP A 180 -0.75 3.30 -0.04
CA ASP A 180 -1.55 2.36 0.76
C ASP A 180 -1.35 0.90 0.33
N ASN A 181 -1.05 0.66 -0.95
CA ASN A 181 -0.77 -0.68 -1.45
C ASN A 181 0.72 -1.05 -1.34
N ILE A 182 1.64 -0.09 -1.53
CA ILE A 182 3.08 -0.35 -1.52
C ILE A 182 3.65 -0.45 -0.11
N TYR A 183 3.27 0.44 0.82
CA TYR A 183 3.88 0.48 2.14
C TYR A 183 3.70 -0.79 2.96
N PRO A 184 2.56 -1.51 2.92
CA PRO A 184 2.46 -2.83 3.55
C PRO A 184 3.46 -3.85 3.01
N ILE A 185 3.73 -3.84 1.70
CA ILE A 185 4.73 -4.72 1.06
C ILE A 185 6.13 -4.33 1.54
N LYS A 186 6.48 -3.04 1.47
CA LYS A 186 7.78 -2.51 1.93
C LYS A 186 8.03 -2.80 3.41
N LYS A 187 6.99 -2.70 4.25
CA LYS A 187 7.05 -3.08 5.66
C LYS A 187 7.46 -4.54 5.82
N LYS A 188 6.75 -5.47 5.16
CA LYS A 188 7.06 -6.90 5.20
C LYS A 188 8.45 -7.22 4.67
N GLN A 189 8.88 -6.55 3.59
CA GLN A 189 10.24 -6.70 3.08
C GLN A 189 11.28 -6.31 4.15
N MET A 190 11.07 -5.18 4.83
CA MET A 190 11.96 -4.73 5.89
C MET A 190 11.93 -5.66 7.11
N GLU A 191 10.77 -6.18 7.50
CA GLU A 191 10.64 -7.18 8.57
C GLU A 191 11.48 -8.43 8.27
N ILE A 192 11.39 -8.96 7.04
CA ILE A 192 12.19 -10.11 6.61
C ILE A 192 13.68 -9.77 6.58
N ILE A 193 14.06 -8.58 6.10
CA ILE A 193 15.45 -8.14 6.11
C ILE A 193 15.97 -8.06 7.56
N CYS A 194 15.18 -7.55 8.51
CA CYS A 194 15.55 -7.57 9.92
C CYS A 194 15.73 -9.00 10.45
N VAL A 195 14.89 -9.96 10.07
CA VAL A 195 15.09 -11.39 10.44
C VAL A 195 16.43 -11.91 9.87
N LEU A 196 16.68 -11.70 8.58
CA LEU A 196 17.91 -12.16 7.92
C LEU A 196 19.17 -11.59 8.59
N PHE A 197 19.17 -10.31 8.94
CA PHE A 197 20.33 -9.63 9.51
C PHE A 197 20.44 -9.79 11.03
N ASN A 198 19.38 -9.45 11.76
CA ASN A 198 19.40 -9.36 13.22
C ASN A 198 19.33 -10.75 13.85
N GLU A 199 18.52 -11.66 13.32
CA GLU A 199 18.27 -12.96 13.95
C GLU A 199 19.19 -14.06 13.41
N ILE A 200 19.58 -14.00 12.12
CA ILE A 200 20.42 -15.04 11.51
C ILE A 200 21.89 -14.62 11.43
N LEU A 201 22.20 -13.47 10.83
CA LEU A 201 23.59 -13.09 10.56
C LEU A 201 24.31 -12.44 11.74
N SER A 202 23.63 -11.66 12.59
CA SER A 202 24.27 -10.97 13.72
C SER A 202 24.91 -11.94 14.72
N PRO A 203 24.22 -13.00 15.19
CA PRO A 203 24.82 -13.94 16.13
C PRO A 203 26.09 -14.60 15.56
N LEU A 204 26.09 -14.94 14.26
CA LEU A 204 27.26 -15.51 13.59
C LEU A 204 28.40 -14.51 13.46
N TYR A 205 28.09 -13.22 13.25
CA TYR A 205 29.09 -12.18 13.18
C TYR A 205 29.75 -11.89 14.52
N GLU A 206 28.97 -11.87 15.60
CA GLU A 206 29.46 -11.69 16.97
C GLU A 206 30.47 -12.78 17.35
N GLU A 207 30.25 -14.02 16.92
CA GLU A 207 31.22 -15.12 17.07
C GLU A 207 32.51 -14.93 16.25
N ILE A 208 32.46 -14.22 15.12
CA ILE A 208 33.60 -14.04 14.22
C ILE A 208 34.43 -12.82 14.62
N ALA A 209 33.77 -11.77 15.11
CA ALA A 209 34.34 -10.45 15.30
C ALA A 209 34.78 -10.16 16.75
N ASP A 210 34.62 -11.09 17.69
CA ASP A 210 35.01 -10.92 19.10
C ASP A 210 34.53 -9.58 19.72
N SER A 211 33.31 -9.15 19.37
CA SER A 211 32.72 -7.85 19.78
C SER A 211 33.38 -6.59 19.19
N GLU A 212 34.12 -6.70 18.08
CA GLU A 212 34.57 -5.54 17.30
C GLU A 212 33.40 -4.76 16.70
N ASP A 213 33.54 -3.43 16.65
CA ASP A 213 32.63 -2.56 15.91
C ASP A 213 32.58 -2.94 14.42
N LEU A 214 31.40 -2.84 13.84
CA LEU A 214 31.19 -3.13 12.43
C LEU A 214 32.05 -2.20 11.54
N PRO A 215 32.99 -2.73 10.72
CA PRO A 215 33.86 -1.88 9.92
C PRO A 215 33.07 -0.98 8.95
N PRO A 216 33.38 0.32 8.85
CA PRO A 216 32.57 1.28 8.08
C PRO A 216 32.34 0.89 6.61
N LYS A 217 33.35 0.32 5.94
CA LYS A 217 33.23 -0.17 4.56
C LYS A 217 32.27 -1.35 4.45
N PHE A 218 32.29 -2.25 5.43
CA PHE A 218 31.40 -3.39 5.44
C PHE A 218 29.97 -2.94 5.75
N ALA A 219 29.78 -2.05 6.74
CA ALA A 219 28.50 -1.39 7.01
C ALA A 219 27.91 -0.72 5.75
N ALA A 220 28.72 0.03 5.00
CA ALA A 220 28.28 0.66 3.75
C ALA A 220 27.87 -0.35 2.67
N TYR A 221 28.60 -1.47 2.56
CA TYR A 221 28.24 -2.56 1.65
C TYR A 221 26.90 -3.20 2.02
N LEU A 222 26.68 -3.52 3.30
CA LEU A 222 25.43 -4.11 3.79
C LEU A 222 24.25 -3.14 3.62
N ARG A 223 24.46 -1.84 3.91
CA ARG A 223 23.47 -0.80 3.68
C ARG A 223 23.04 -0.74 2.22
N ASN A 224 24.00 -0.71 1.29
CA ASN A 224 23.71 -0.66 -0.14
C ASN A 224 22.92 -1.89 -0.61
N MET A 225 23.24 -3.07 -0.05
CA MET A 225 22.50 -4.29 -0.31
C MET A 225 21.03 -4.19 0.15
N VAL A 226 20.77 -3.69 1.36
CA VAL A 226 19.40 -3.49 1.87
C VAL A 226 18.65 -2.44 1.06
N GLU A 227 19.28 -1.29 0.79
CA GLU A 227 18.66 -0.19 0.05
C GLU A 227 18.23 -0.60 -1.36
N LYS A 228 19.08 -1.36 -2.08
CA LYS A 228 18.74 -1.84 -3.42
C LYS A 228 17.48 -2.69 -3.46
N VAL A 229 17.25 -3.51 -2.45
CA VAL A 229 16.04 -4.34 -2.36
C VAL A 229 14.80 -3.47 -2.12
N MET A 230 14.96 -2.40 -1.34
CA MET A 230 13.87 -1.50 -0.97
C MET A 230 13.50 -0.47 -2.03
N LEU A 231 14.43 -0.03 -2.87
CA LEU A 231 14.18 1.03 -3.85
C LEU A 231 13.57 0.55 -5.17
N ASN A 232 13.45 -0.77 -5.40
CA ASN A 232 13.03 -1.33 -6.68
C ASN A 232 13.70 -0.63 -7.87
N GLU A 233 15.02 -0.45 -7.86
CA GLU A 233 15.68 0.34 -8.90
C GLU A 233 15.65 -0.35 -10.28
N ARG A 234 16.58 0.03 -11.18
CA ARG A 234 16.77 -0.37 -12.58
C ARG A 234 16.23 -1.75 -13.01
N PHE A 235 16.34 -2.78 -12.18
CA PHE A 235 16.01 -4.16 -12.55
C PHE A 235 14.56 -4.56 -12.30
N ASN A 236 13.86 -3.96 -11.34
CA ASN A 236 12.51 -4.37 -10.96
C ASN A 236 11.41 -3.38 -11.34
N LEU A 237 11.73 -2.41 -12.20
CA LEU A 237 10.77 -1.47 -12.75
C LEU A 237 10.41 -1.81 -14.19
N GLY A 238 9.12 -1.80 -14.48
CA GLY A 238 8.60 -1.94 -15.83
C GLY A 238 8.27 -3.38 -16.26
N PRO A 239 7.85 -3.52 -17.52
CA PRO A 239 7.46 -4.80 -18.08
C PRO A 239 8.69 -5.66 -18.41
N THR A 240 8.49 -6.96 -18.35
CA THR A 240 9.39 -7.98 -18.87
C THR A 240 9.55 -7.89 -20.39
N SER A 241 10.52 -8.59 -20.96
CA SER A 241 10.68 -8.67 -22.41
C SER A 241 9.44 -9.31 -23.04
N TYR A 242 8.88 -10.32 -22.38
CA TYR A 242 7.63 -10.98 -22.79
C TYR A 242 6.40 -10.07 -22.67
N GLU A 243 6.27 -9.29 -21.58
CA GLU A 243 5.15 -8.33 -21.41
C GLU A 243 5.17 -7.19 -22.44
N LYS A 244 6.30 -6.93 -23.11
CA LYS A 244 6.42 -5.93 -24.18
C LYS A 244 6.01 -6.45 -25.55
N LEU A 245 5.91 -7.78 -25.73
CA LEU A 245 5.57 -8.36 -27.03
C LEU A 245 4.16 -7.93 -27.46
N PRO A 246 3.91 -7.68 -28.76
CA PRO A 246 2.56 -7.57 -29.29
C PRO A 246 1.77 -8.87 -29.07
N GLN A 247 0.44 -8.78 -29.00
CA GLN A 247 -0.42 -9.95 -28.78
C GLN A 247 -0.18 -11.08 -29.80
N GLU A 248 -0.03 -10.73 -31.08
CA GLU A 248 0.23 -11.70 -32.16
C GLU A 248 1.55 -12.47 -32.00
N GLU A 249 2.57 -11.85 -31.40
CA GLU A 249 3.84 -12.52 -31.12
C GLU A 249 3.74 -13.39 -29.87
N ARG A 250 2.98 -12.97 -28.86
CA ARG A 250 2.72 -13.78 -27.66
C ARG A 250 1.99 -15.07 -28.01
N GLU A 251 0.95 -14.99 -28.84
CA GLU A 251 0.17 -16.15 -29.28
C GLU A 251 0.97 -17.14 -30.13
N LYS A 252 2.08 -16.69 -30.76
CA LYS A 252 3.02 -17.57 -31.48
C LYS A 252 4.06 -18.20 -30.57
N LEU A 253 4.46 -17.50 -29.51
CA LEU A 253 5.56 -17.91 -28.63
C LEU A 253 5.10 -18.82 -27.48
N PHE A 254 3.86 -18.62 -27.00
CA PHE A 254 3.29 -19.34 -25.87
C PHE A 254 2.03 -20.09 -26.28
N ASN A 255 1.85 -21.31 -25.75
CA ASN A 255 0.71 -22.14 -26.08
C ASN A 255 -0.59 -21.66 -25.40
N ASP A 256 -0.46 -21.08 -24.21
CA ASP A 256 -1.58 -20.54 -23.44
C ASP A 256 -1.15 -19.38 -22.50
N SER A 257 -2.13 -18.83 -21.78
CA SER A 257 -1.90 -17.73 -20.83
C SER A 257 -1.08 -18.15 -19.61
N HIS A 258 -1.16 -19.41 -19.18
CA HIS A 258 -0.41 -19.89 -18.01
C HIS A 258 1.08 -20.02 -18.32
N GLU A 259 1.44 -20.50 -19.50
CA GLU A 259 2.82 -20.56 -19.97
C GLU A 259 3.42 -19.15 -20.09
N PHE A 260 2.65 -18.19 -20.62
CA PHE A 260 3.03 -16.78 -20.67
C PHE A 260 3.25 -16.21 -19.26
N ASP A 261 2.28 -16.36 -18.35
CA ASP A 261 2.37 -15.84 -16.98
C ASP A 261 3.56 -16.44 -16.22
N PHE A 262 3.81 -17.75 -16.41
CA PHE A 262 4.97 -18.42 -15.84
C PHE A 262 6.28 -17.84 -16.37
N ALA A 263 6.42 -17.64 -17.70
CA ALA A 263 7.62 -17.08 -18.30
C ALA A 263 7.88 -15.64 -17.84
N VAL A 264 6.84 -14.81 -17.76
CA VAL A 264 6.89 -13.46 -17.19
C VAL A 264 7.39 -13.50 -15.74
N GLN A 265 6.82 -14.39 -14.92
CA GLN A 265 7.20 -14.52 -13.52
C GLN A 265 8.67 -14.95 -13.36
N GLN A 266 9.15 -15.90 -14.18
CA GLN A 266 10.56 -16.30 -14.17
C GLN A 266 11.50 -15.16 -14.56
N GLU A 267 11.14 -14.35 -15.56
CA GLU A 267 11.95 -13.18 -15.94
C GLU A 267 11.98 -12.12 -14.83
N ARG A 268 10.85 -11.88 -14.15
CA ARG A 268 10.79 -10.99 -12.97
C ARG A 268 11.65 -11.50 -11.83
N ILE A 269 11.57 -12.79 -11.51
CA ILE A 269 12.42 -13.45 -10.51
C ILE A 269 13.90 -13.29 -10.85
N ALA A 270 14.28 -13.53 -12.12
CA ALA A 270 15.66 -13.40 -12.55
C ALA A 270 16.21 -11.97 -12.36
N ARG A 271 15.40 -10.95 -12.66
CA ARG A 271 15.75 -9.54 -12.43
C ARG A 271 15.92 -9.23 -10.94
N VAL A 272 14.99 -9.66 -10.10
CA VAL A 272 15.03 -9.45 -8.65
C VAL A 272 16.22 -10.19 -8.01
N ASN A 273 16.60 -11.37 -8.53
CA ASN A 273 17.78 -12.09 -8.05
C ASN A 273 19.08 -11.30 -8.24
N ILE A 274 19.16 -10.40 -9.24
CA ILE A 274 20.31 -9.50 -9.38
C ILE A 274 20.38 -8.52 -8.20
N MET A 275 19.23 -8.02 -7.74
CA MET A 275 19.14 -7.11 -6.60
C MET A 275 19.42 -7.84 -5.28
N LEU A 276 18.90 -9.07 -5.14
CA LEU A 276 19.09 -9.92 -3.97
C LEU A 276 20.43 -10.67 -3.96
N ARG A 277 21.31 -10.43 -4.94
CA ARG A 277 22.52 -11.23 -5.16
C ARG A 277 23.41 -11.34 -3.92
N GLY A 278 23.54 -10.27 -3.15
CA GLY A 278 24.30 -10.27 -1.89
C GLY A 278 23.71 -11.20 -0.82
N LEU A 279 22.38 -11.35 -0.77
CA LEU A 279 21.70 -12.28 0.13
C LEU A 279 21.70 -13.71 -0.41
N ILE A 280 21.52 -13.88 -1.73
CA ILE A 280 21.58 -15.19 -2.41
C ILE A 280 22.92 -15.89 -2.17
N PHE A 281 24.01 -15.13 -2.05
CA PHE A 281 25.33 -15.67 -1.76
C PHE A 281 25.37 -16.60 -0.54
N PHE A 282 24.59 -16.34 0.51
CA PHE A 282 24.58 -17.16 1.72
C PHE A 282 23.96 -18.56 1.50
N ILE A 283 23.13 -18.72 0.48
CA ILE A 283 22.44 -19.99 0.17
C ILE A 283 22.95 -20.67 -1.10
N ALA A 284 23.64 -19.93 -1.98
CA ALA A 284 24.19 -20.47 -3.23
C ALA A 284 25.49 -21.26 -2.97
N SER A 285 25.54 -22.54 -3.30
CA SER A 285 26.71 -23.39 -3.01
C SER A 285 27.96 -23.05 -3.84
N ASP A 286 27.79 -22.49 -5.03
CA ASP A 286 28.83 -22.23 -6.03
C ASP A 286 29.27 -20.76 -6.11
N MET A 287 28.50 -19.85 -5.50
CA MET A 287 28.77 -18.41 -5.54
C MET A 287 29.91 -18.03 -4.59
N LYS A 288 30.93 -17.35 -5.12
CA LYS A 288 32.07 -16.82 -4.35
C LYS A 288 31.91 -15.33 -4.07
N ALA A 289 32.33 -14.86 -2.89
CA ALA A 289 32.17 -13.47 -2.48
C ALA A 289 32.94 -12.47 -3.37
N GLN A 290 34.03 -12.89 -4.04
CA GLN A 290 34.76 -12.07 -5.03
C GLN A 290 33.88 -11.69 -6.24
N GLN A 291 32.79 -12.43 -6.48
CA GLN A 291 31.83 -12.10 -7.53
C GLN A 291 30.88 -10.95 -7.12
N LEU A 292 30.83 -10.60 -5.83
CA LEU A 292 29.99 -9.52 -5.27
C LEU A 292 30.77 -8.22 -5.07
N THR A 293 32.05 -8.30 -4.70
CA THR A 293 32.89 -7.15 -4.40
C THR A 293 34.37 -7.47 -4.62
N GLN A 294 35.16 -6.44 -4.92
CA GLN A 294 36.62 -6.54 -5.07
C GLN A 294 37.37 -6.24 -3.76
N ASP A 295 36.67 -5.78 -2.72
CA ASP A 295 37.27 -5.49 -1.42
C ASP A 295 37.56 -6.79 -0.65
N ILE A 296 38.85 -7.06 -0.43
CA ILE A 296 39.35 -8.31 0.15
C ILE A 296 38.83 -8.53 1.58
N ASP A 297 38.69 -7.46 2.36
CA ASP A 297 38.23 -7.56 3.75
C ASP A 297 36.75 -7.91 3.80
N ILE A 298 35.95 -7.31 2.92
CA ILE A 298 34.53 -7.64 2.78
C ILE A 298 34.36 -9.07 2.29
N VAL A 299 35.13 -9.49 1.27
CA VAL A 299 35.13 -10.87 0.76
C VAL A 299 35.38 -11.87 1.88
N LYS A 300 36.45 -11.64 2.68
CA LYS A 300 36.80 -12.53 3.79
C LYS A 300 35.67 -12.64 4.81
N ARG A 301 35.06 -11.52 5.19
CA ARG A 301 33.96 -11.50 6.18
C ARG A 301 32.71 -12.21 5.66
N LEU A 302 32.34 -12.00 4.40
CA LEU A 302 31.21 -12.68 3.78
C LEU A 302 31.41 -14.21 3.73
N GLU A 303 32.59 -14.68 3.30
CA GLU A 303 32.89 -16.11 3.26
C GLU A 303 32.89 -16.74 4.65
N LEU A 304 33.40 -16.04 5.67
CA LEU A 304 33.36 -16.52 7.06
C LEU A 304 31.92 -16.65 7.57
N LEU A 305 31.07 -15.65 7.32
CA LEU A 305 29.65 -15.70 7.68
C LEU A 305 28.93 -16.86 7.00
N LYS A 306 29.16 -17.04 5.69
CA LYS A 306 28.58 -18.14 4.92
C LYS A 306 29.04 -19.51 5.42
N TYR A 307 30.32 -19.64 5.76
CA TYR A 307 30.88 -20.88 6.31
C TYR A 307 30.30 -21.23 7.68
N LYS A 308 30.02 -20.22 8.51
CA LYS A 308 29.40 -20.37 9.84
C LYS A 308 27.91 -20.66 9.79
N LEU A 309 27.25 -20.43 8.65
CA LEU A 309 25.83 -20.70 8.48
C LEU A 309 25.60 -22.21 8.39
N ASP A 310 25.08 -22.81 9.47
CA ASP A 310 24.75 -24.24 9.49
C ASP A 310 23.59 -24.57 8.54
N THR A 311 23.37 -25.87 8.29
CA THR A 311 22.33 -26.34 7.36
C THR A 311 20.92 -25.89 7.77
N LYS A 312 20.61 -25.83 9.07
CA LYS A 312 19.28 -25.44 9.55
C LYS A 312 19.06 -23.94 9.34
N ALA A 313 20.03 -23.12 9.71
CA ALA A 313 20.03 -21.68 9.50
C ALA A 313 20.00 -21.34 8.01
N GLN A 314 20.70 -22.11 7.16
CA GLN A 314 20.69 -21.92 5.72
C GLN A 314 19.31 -22.22 5.09
N ILE A 315 18.61 -23.27 5.53
CA ILE A 315 17.24 -23.56 5.08
C ILE A 315 16.30 -22.42 5.47
N PHE A 316 16.35 -21.99 6.74
CA PHE A 316 15.52 -20.88 7.22
C PHE A 316 15.83 -19.57 6.48
N PHE A 317 17.11 -19.27 6.25
CA PHE A 317 17.54 -18.11 5.45
C PHE A 317 16.98 -18.19 4.02
N ALA A 318 17.01 -19.37 3.40
CA ALA A 318 16.48 -19.57 2.05
C ALA A 318 14.96 -19.36 1.98
N GLU A 319 14.20 -19.81 2.98
CA GLU A 319 12.76 -19.59 3.10
C GLU A 319 12.44 -18.09 3.20
N GLN A 320 13.10 -17.38 4.12
CA GLN A 320 12.94 -15.93 4.27
C GLN A 320 13.32 -15.19 2.99
N LEU A 321 14.42 -15.58 2.33
CA LEU A 321 14.85 -14.98 1.08
C LEU A 321 13.86 -15.22 -0.08
N ASN A 322 13.19 -16.37 -0.11
CA ASN A 322 12.15 -16.64 -1.10
C ASN A 322 10.93 -15.73 -0.89
N LEU A 323 10.48 -15.53 0.35
CA LEU A 323 9.40 -14.58 0.67
C LEU A 323 9.80 -13.14 0.29
N LEU A 324 11.03 -12.74 0.62
CA LEU A 324 11.56 -11.43 0.24
C LEU A 324 11.55 -11.24 -1.29
N ARG A 325 11.95 -12.27 -2.04
CA ARG A 325 11.94 -12.26 -3.51
C ARG A 325 10.54 -12.04 -4.07
N GLU A 326 9.55 -12.78 -3.57
CA GLU A 326 8.15 -12.65 -4.00
C GLU A 326 7.62 -11.23 -3.76
N LEU A 327 7.85 -10.71 -2.54
CA LEU A 327 7.44 -9.35 -2.18
C LEU A 327 8.16 -8.29 -3.02
N THR A 328 9.44 -8.47 -3.33
CA THR A 328 10.17 -7.56 -4.21
C THR A 328 9.57 -7.59 -5.61
N VAL A 329 9.34 -8.76 -6.21
CA VAL A 329 8.65 -8.86 -7.52
C VAL A 329 7.31 -8.14 -7.49
N GLU A 330 6.49 -8.39 -6.48
CA GLU A 330 5.17 -7.77 -6.32
C GLU A 330 5.27 -6.24 -6.21
N SER A 331 6.21 -5.75 -5.40
CA SER A 331 6.44 -4.32 -5.19
C SER A 331 6.78 -3.60 -6.51
N GLY A 332 7.67 -4.19 -7.32
CA GLY A 332 8.06 -3.62 -8.61
C GLY A 332 6.93 -3.64 -9.64
N ARG A 333 6.13 -4.72 -9.67
CA ARG A 333 4.93 -4.82 -10.51
C ARG A 333 3.93 -3.71 -10.16
N LEU A 334 3.65 -3.54 -8.87
CA LEU A 334 2.69 -2.57 -8.37
C LEU A 334 3.15 -1.13 -8.62
N GLU A 335 4.42 -0.81 -8.39
CA GLU A 335 4.99 0.50 -8.70
C GLU A 335 4.81 0.86 -10.18
N TYR A 336 5.11 -0.08 -11.08
CA TYR A 336 4.92 0.14 -12.51
C TYR A 336 3.44 0.33 -12.89
N GLU A 337 2.53 -0.45 -12.31
CA GLU A 337 1.09 -0.31 -12.52
C GLU A 337 0.61 1.10 -12.14
N PHE A 338 1.06 1.62 -11.00
CA PHE A 338 0.72 2.98 -10.59
C PHE A 338 1.40 4.05 -11.44
N ASP A 339 2.63 3.82 -11.92
CA ASP A 339 3.29 4.75 -12.83
C ASP A 339 2.54 4.86 -14.17
N LEU A 340 1.99 3.75 -14.67
CA LEU A 340 1.10 3.77 -15.85
C LEU A 340 -0.20 4.53 -15.56
N ARG A 341 -0.86 4.24 -14.43
CA ARG A 341 -2.08 4.96 -14.02
C ARG A 341 -1.84 6.46 -13.86
N MET A 342 -0.67 6.84 -13.33
CA MET A 342 -0.30 8.24 -13.14
C MET A 342 -0.13 8.94 -14.49
N LYS A 343 0.55 8.31 -15.45
CA LYS A 343 0.68 8.84 -16.82
C LYS A 343 -0.68 8.99 -17.50
N THR A 344 -1.52 7.95 -17.45
CA THR A 344 -2.87 8.00 -18.01
C THR A 344 -3.70 9.11 -17.36
N MET A 345 -3.63 9.28 -16.05
CA MET A 345 -4.32 10.35 -15.34
C MET A 345 -3.83 11.74 -15.77
N GLN A 346 -2.51 11.94 -15.89
CA GLN A 346 -1.94 13.20 -16.37
C GLN A 346 -2.34 13.52 -17.82
N GLU A 347 -2.36 12.51 -18.70
CA GLU A 347 -2.87 12.66 -20.06
C GLU A 347 -4.37 13.01 -20.07
N GLN A 348 -5.17 12.35 -19.24
CA GLN A 348 -6.60 12.62 -19.08
C GLN A 348 -6.87 14.04 -18.59
N ILE A 349 -6.11 14.52 -17.60
CA ILE A 349 -6.16 15.89 -17.10
C ILE A 349 -5.78 16.87 -18.21
N SER A 350 -4.65 16.63 -18.89
CA SER A 350 -4.15 17.51 -19.96
C SER A 350 -5.14 17.62 -21.14
N ASN A 351 -5.82 16.52 -21.47
CA ASN A 351 -6.82 16.45 -22.52
C ASN A 351 -8.22 16.89 -22.05
N LYS A 352 -8.38 17.27 -20.77
CA LYS A 352 -9.65 17.67 -20.15
C LYS A 352 -10.78 16.67 -20.42
N VAL A 353 -10.53 15.37 -20.22
CA VAL A 353 -11.57 14.35 -20.45
C VAL A 353 -12.79 14.59 -19.56
N VAL A 354 -13.98 14.18 -20.02
CA VAL A 354 -15.25 14.43 -19.32
C VAL A 354 -15.26 13.92 -17.87
N SER A 355 -14.63 12.77 -17.62
CA SER A 355 -14.55 12.21 -16.28
C SER A 355 -13.26 11.46 -16.02
N ILE A 356 -12.76 11.57 -14.79
CA ILE A 356 -11.64 10.83 -14.24
C ILE A 356 -12.14 10.09 -12.99
N GLY A 357 -12.38 8.79 -13.12
CA GLY A 357 -12.98 7.97 -12.06
C GLY A 357 -14.41 8.43 -11.70
N HIS A 358 -14.59 8.87 -10.45
CA HIS A 358 -15.86 9.40 -9.92
C HIS A 358 -15.99 10.92 -10.03
N PHE A 359 -14.98 11.58 -10.59
CA PHE A 359 -14.94 13.01 -10.75
C PHE A 359 -15.19 13.38 -12.21
N SER A 360 -15.80 14.54 -12.42
CA SER A 360 -16.12 15.08 -13.75
C SER A 360 -15.57 16.50 -13.90
N SER A 361 -15.15 16.81 -15.13
CA SER A 361 -14.53 18.09 -15.50
C SER A 361 -15.59 19.21 -15.53
N CYS A 362 -15.31 20.33 -14.84
CA CYS A 362 -16.17 21.50 -14.93
C CYS A 362 -16.03 22.19 -16.29
N TYR A 363 -14.82 22.18 -16.87
CA TYR A 363 -14.60 22.65 -18.24
C TYR A 363 -15.53 21.96 -19.24
N GLN A 364 -15.60 20.63 -19.25
CA GLN A 364 -16.44 19.90 -20.18
C GLN A 364 -17.93 20.18 -19.95
N LEU A 365 -18.37 20.25 -18.68
CA LEU A 365 -19.74 20.64 -18.36
C LEU A 365 -20.12 21.99 -18.98
N ILE A 366 -19.31 23.02 -18.74
CA ILE A 366 -19.58 24.38 -19.24
C ILE A 366 -19.51 24.41 -20.77
N HIS A 367 -18.54 23.68 -21.36
CA HIS A 367 -18.41 23.57 -22.81
C HIS A 367 -19.67 22.99 -23.45
N GLU A 368 -20.19 21.87 -22.94
CA GLU A 368 -21.42 21.25 -23.44
C GLU A 368 -22.62 22.19 -23.33
N ILE A 369 -22.79 22.86 -22.18
CA ILE A 369 -23.90 23.81 -21.97
C ILE A 369 -23.79 25.00 -22.94
N TYR A 370 -22.60 25.56 -23.12
CA TYR A 370 -22.38 26.65 -24.07
C TYR A 370 -22.58 26.21 -25.51
N GLN A 371 -22.17 24.99 -25.85
CA GLN A 371 -22.38 24.41 -27.17
C GLN A 371 -23.87 24.31 -27.48
N LEU A 372 -24.67 23.73 -26.56
CA LEU A 372 -26.13 23.64 -26.68
C LEU A 372 -26.80 25.01 -26.79
N LYS A 373 -26.39 25.98 -25.96
CA LYS A 373 -27.00 27.31 -25.93
C LYS A 373 -26.65 28.17 -27.15
N LEU A 374 -25.50 27.94 -27.77
CA LEU A 374 -24.99 28.75 -28.89
C LEU A 374 -25.09 28.04 -30.26
N GLN A 375 -25.78 26.88 -30.32
CA GLN A 375 -25.96 26.11 -31.56
C GLN A 375 -26.38 27.01 -32.73
N GLY A 376 -25.68 26.88 -33.87
CA GLY A 376 -26.01 27.58 -35.11
C GLY A 376 -25.36 28.95 -35.35
N HIS A 377 -24.65 29.53 -34.37
CA HIS A 377 -24.16 30.92 -34.50
C HIS A 377 -22.63 31.12 -34.40
N LYS A 378 -21.82 30.10 -34.13
CA LYS A 378 -20.37 30.27 -33.91
C LYS A 378 -19.50 29.08 -34.34
N LYS A 379 -18.22 29.38 -34.59
CA LYS A 379 -17.13 28.41 -34.73
C LYS A 379 -16.77 27.83 -33.35
N GLU A 380 -16.41 26.55 -33.33
CA GLU A 380 -15.97 25.79 -32.14
C GLU A 380 -14.91 26.54 -31.31
N THR A 381 -13.93 27.15 -31.96
CA THR A 381 -12.86 27.91 -31.31
C THR A 381 -13.34 29.08 -30.44
N SER A 382 -14.50 29.68 -30.77
CA SER A 382 -15.08 30.75 -29.94
C SER A 382 -15.81 30.21 -28.71
N ILE A 383 -16.25 28.95 -28.73
CA ILE A 383 -16.91 28.30 -27.60
C ILE A 383 -15.84 27.87 -26.60
N SER A 384 -14.79 27.20 -27.06
CA SER A 384 -13.67 26.78 -26.22
C SER A 384 -13.02 27.97 -25.48
N ALA A 385 -12.79 29.09 -26.16
CA ALA A 385 -12.25 30.31 -25.54
C ALA A 385 -13.17 30.90 -24.45
N LEU A 386 -14.50 30.88 -24.66
CA LEU A 386 -15.47 31.35 -23.66
C LEU A 386 -15.51 30.40 -22.45
N THR A 387 -15.41 29.09 -22.69
CA THR A 387 -15.33 28.10 -21.62
C THR A 387 -14.07 28.29 -20.79
N GLU A 388 -12.91 28.47 -21.42
CA GLU A 388 -11.64 28.75 -20.72
C GLU A 388 -11.72 30.03 -19.87
N GLU A 389 -12.29 31.10 -20.42
CA GLU A 389 -12.51 32.35 -19.69
C GLU A 389 -13.42 32.15 -18.47
N THR A 390 -14.50 31.37 -18.64
CA THR A 390 -15.45 31.08 -17.56
C THR A 390 -14.81 30.24 -16.46
N VAL A 391 -14.13 29.14 -16.81
CA VAL A 391 -13.46 28.26 -15.86
C VAL A 391 -12.36 29.01 -15.10
N LYS A 392 -11.58 29.86 -15.79
CA LYS A 392 -10.58 30.70 -15.14
C LYS A 392 -11.22 31.67 -14.15
N GLY A 393 -12.34 32.29 -14.50
CA GLY A 393 -13.11 33.15 -13.59
C GLY A 393 -13.60 32.38 -12.36
N LEU A 394 -14.09 31.15 -12.55
CA LEU A 394 -14.51 30.27 -11.45
C LEU A 394 -13.37 29.89 -10.53
N ILE A 395 -12.23 29.45 -11.05
CA ILE A 395 -11.06 29.08 -10.24
C ILE A 395 -10.60 30.25 -9.37
N LEU A 396 -10.61 31.48 -9.91
CA LEU A 396 -10.28 32.69 -9.15
C LEU A 396 -11.31 32.95 -8.03
N ALA A 397 -12.61 32.88 -8.34
CA ALA A 397 -13.67 33.10 -7.37
C ALA A 397 -13.67 32.03 -6.25
N ILE A 398 -13.49 30.75 -6.61
CA ILE A 398 -13.38 29.64 -5.65
C ILE A 398 -12.21 29.86 -4.70
N ARG A 399 -11.06 30.29 -5.22
CA ARG A 399 -9.87 30.59 -4.40
C ARG A 399 -10.14 31.71 -3.41
N GLU A 400 -10.79 32.79 -3.83
CA GLU A 400 -11.16 33.89 -2.93
C GLU A 400 -12.08 33.41 -1.80
N THR A 401 -13.08 32.58 -2.13
CA THR A 401 -13.98 31.95 -1.14
C THR A 401 -13.20 31.09 -0.14
N CYS A 402 -12.24 30.27 -0.59
CA CYS A 402 -11.38 29.46 0.29
C CYS A 402 -10.51 30.28 1.23
N LEU A 403 -9.99 31.41 0.77
CA LEU A 403 -9.16 32.28 1.60
C LEU A 403 -10.00 33.03 2.63
N GLY A 404 -11.23 33.41 2.27
CA GLY A 404 -12.14 34.17 3.12
C GLY A 404 -12.91 33.33 4.16
N LYS A 405 -13.20 32.06 3.90
CA LYS A 405 -14.04 31.21 4.77
C LYS A 405 -13.25 30.04 5.38
N SER A 406 -13.14 29.99 6.72
CA SER A 406 -12.35 28.96 7.42
C SER A 406 -12.92 27.55 7.25
N ASN A 407 -14.25 27.41 7.15
CA ASN A 407 -14.94 26.15 6.91
C ASN A 407 -14.72 25.60 5.48
N ALA A 408 -14.44 26.46 4.49
CA ALA A 408 -14.21 26.02 3.11
C ALA A 408 -12.87 25.28 2.89
N LYS A 409 -11.87 25.50 3.76
CA LYS A 409 -10.51 24.96 3.60
C LYS A 409 -10.42 23.43 3.68
N GLY A 410 -11.40 22.76 4.30
CA GLY A 410 -11.47 21.30 4.34
C GLY A 410 -12.12 20.68 3.10
N HIS A 411 -12.94 21.45 2.37
CA HIS A 411 -13.83 20.91 1.34
C HIS A 411 -13.41 21.28 -0.09
N ILE A 412 -12.48 22.23 -0.25
CA ILE A 412 -12.02 22.73 -1.56
C ILE A 412 -10.49 22.62 -1.66
N GLY A 413 -10.02 21.96 -2.71
CA GLY A 413 -8.61 21.66 -2.95
C GLY A 413 -7.90 22.61 -3.93
N ILE A 414 -8.54 23.68 -4.39
CA ILE A 414 -7.91 24.68 -5.26
C ILE A 414 -6.95 25.56 -4.44
N VAL A 415 -5.66 25.22 -4.48
CA VAL A 415 -4.61 25.91 -3.71
C VAL A 415 -3.86 26.96 -4.56
N GLN A 416 -3.85 26.84 -5.89
CA GLN A 416 -3.04 27.68 -6.78
C GLN A 416 -3.81 28.18 -8.00
N SER A 417 -3.44 29.36 -8.53
CA SER A 417 -4.09 29.98 -9.70
C SER A 417 -3.62 29.43 -11.05
N CYS A 418 -2.96 28.26 -11.06
CA CYS A 418 -2.38 27.64 -12.25
C CYS A 418 -3.24 26.51 -12.84
N ASP A 419 -4.27 26.07 -12.13
CA ASP A 419 -5.14 25.00 -12.62
C ASP A 419 -5.93 25.48 -13.85
N SER A 420 -6.06 24.59 -14.84
CA SER A 420 -6.78 24.86 -16.09
C SER A 420 -8.23 24.39 -16.06
N ASP A 421 -8.56 23.59 -15.03
CA ASP A 421 -9.85 23.00 -14.74
C ASP A 421 -9.98 22.68 -13.25
N PHE A 422 -11.19 22.32 -12.82
CA PHE A 422 -11.45 21.74 -11.52
C PHE A 422 -12.56 20.68 -11.64
N TYR A 423 -12.61 19.80 -10.65
CA TYR A 423 -13.42 18.61 -10.72
C TYR A 423 -14.42 18.52 -9.57
N LEU A 424 -15.61 18.07 -9.91
CA LEU A 424 -16.70 17.80 -8.97
C LEU A 424 -17.05 16.32 -9.02
N THR A 425 -17.65 15.79 -7.95
CA THR A 425 -18.22 14.43 -8.00
C THR A 425 -19.32 14.35 -9.06
N LYS A 426 -19.51 13.18 -9.67
CA LYS A 426 -20.57 12.95 -10.67
C LYS A 426 -21.96 13.37 -10.18
N ALA A 427 -22.25 13.17 -8.89
CA ALA A 427 -23.52 13.56 -8.29
C ALA A 427 -23.71 15.09 -8.28
N LEU A 428 -22.66 15.85 -7.91
CA LEU A 428 -22.69 17.31 -7.91
C LEU A 428 -22.75 17.86 -9.33
N ILE A 429 -22.01 17.28 -10.27
CA ILE A 429 -22.03 17.71 -11.67
C ILE A 429 -23.41 17.49 -12.31
N GLY A 430 -24.09 16.38 -12.01
CA GLY A 430 -25.45 16.15 -12.49
C GLY A 430 -26.44 17.20 -11.97
N LYS A 431 -26.36 17.56 -10.68
CA LYS A 431 -27.16 18.63 -10.08
C LYS A 431 -26.85 19.99 -10.73
N LEU A 432 -25.57 20.34 -10.83
CA LEU A 432 -25.13 21.61 -11.40
C LEU A 432 -25.53 21.74 -12.86
N SER A 433 -25.36 20.68 -13.66
CA SER A 433 -25.72 20.67 -15.09
C SER A 433 -27.19 20.99 -15.32
N ASN A 434 -28.08 20.32 -14.59
CA ASN A 434 -29.52 20.51 -14.72
C ASN A 434 -29.91 21.95 -14.34
N GLN A 435 -29.45 22.42 -13.17
CA GLN A 435 -29.83 23.73 -12.66
C GLN A 435 -29.25 24.88 -13.50
N LEU A 436 -27.99 24.75 -13.94
CA LEU A 436 -27.35 25.77 -14.78
C LEU A 436 -28.01 25.84 -16.17
N SER A 437 -28.33 24.70 -16.77
CA SER A 437 -29.01 24.64 -18.07
C SER A 437 -30.40 25.30 -18.01
N GLU A 438 -31.16 25.04 -16.95
CA GLU A 438 -32.46 25.67 -16.71
C GLU A 438 -32.34 27.19 -16.48
N HIS A 439 -31.40 27.61 -15.64
CA HIS A 439 -31.13 29.02 -15.35
C HIS A 439 -30.77 29.81 -16.61
N LEU A 440 -29.85 29.26 -17.42
CA LEU A 440 -29.40 29.90 -18.64
C LEU A 440 -30.49 29.92 -19.73
N SER A 441 -31.44 28.99 -19.72
CA SER A 441 -32.56 28.94 -20.66
C SER A 441 -33.68 29.92 -20.28
N SER A 442 -33.98 30.04 -18.99
CA SER A 442 -35.06 30.89 -18.47
C SER A 442 -34.74 32.39 -18.53
N LYS A 443 -33.50 32.82 -18.26
CA LYS A 443 -33.15 34.24 -18.11
C LYS A 443 -32.90 35.04 -19.40
N LYS A 444 -33.01 34.47 -20.61
CA LYS A 444 -32.59 35.13 -21.89
C LYS A 444 -31.24 35.87 -21.76
N VAL A 445 -30.26 35.24 -21.12
CA VAL A 445 -28.94 35.84 -20.84
C VAL A 445 -28.24 36.23 -22.15
N LYS A 446 -27.83 37.49 -22.27
CA LYS A 446 -27.11 37.99 -23.44
C LYS A 446 -25.69 37.41 -23.47
N LYS A 447 -25.14 37.24 -24.68
CA LYS A 447 -23.78 36.68 -24.90
C LYS A 447 -22.69 37.38 -24.07
N LYS A 448 -22.73 38.71 -23.98
CA LYS A 448 -21.72 39.50 -23.26
C LYS A 448 -21.75 39.29 -21.74
N ASP A 449 -22.88 38.82 -21.21
CA ASP A 449 -23.10 38.62 -19.78
C ASP A 449 -23.04 37.11 -19.43
N LEU A 450 -22.80 36.23 -20.43
CA LEU A 450 -22.86 34.78 -20.27
C LEU A 450 -21.80 34.26 -19.30
N VAL A 451 -20.56 34.76 -19.42
CA VAL A 451 -19.45 34.39 -18.53
C VAL A 451 -19.77 34.80 -17.10
N SER A 452 -20.09 36.07 -16.86
CA SER A 452 -20.39 36.58 -15.52
C SER A 452 -21.60 35.89 -14.88
N GLU A 453 -22.67 35.66 -15.65
CA GLU A 453 -23.86 34.97 -15.13
C GLU A 453 -23.57 33.51 -14.78
N THR A 454 -22.77 32.82 -15.60
CA THR A 454 -22.37 31.43 -15.33
C THR A 454 -21.45 31.35 -14.11
N VAL A 455 -20.48 32.26 -14.00
CA VAL A 455 -19.59 32.35 -12.83
C VAL A 455 -20.41 32.55 -11.55
N ASN A 456 -21.30 33.55 -11.53
CA ASN A 456 -22.14 33.85 -10.37
C ASN A 456 -23.01 32.64 -9.97
N PHE A 457 -23.66 32.01 -10.95
CA PHE A 457 -24.54 30.87 -10.68
C PHE A 457 -23.80 29.67 -10.09
N VAL A 458 -22.66 29.31 -10.66
CA VAL A 458 -21.86 28.17 -10.19
C VAL A 458 -21.28 28.48 -8.81
N MET A 459 -20.87 29.73 -8.54
CA MET A 459 -20.43 30.13 -7.21
C MET A 459 -21.55 30.06 -6.17
N ASP A 460 -22.75 30.56 -6.48
CA ASP A 460 -23.93 30.44 -5.61
C ASP A 460 -24.23 28.96 -5.30
N PHE A 461 -24.12 28.08 -6.31
CA PHE A 461 -24.26 26.64 -6.13
C PHE A 461 -23.21 26.07 -5.18
N ILE A 462 -21.93 26.41 -5.37
CA ILE A 462 -20.81 25.96 -4.52
C ILE A 462 -21.01 26.43 -3.07
N GLU A 463 -21.37 27.69 -2.87
CA GLU A 463 -21.60 28.25 -1.53
C GLU A 463 -22.75 27.52 -0.82
N LYS A 464 -23.85 27.25 -1.52
CA LYS A 464 -24.95 26.47 -0.97
C LYS A 464 -24.52 25.05 -0.56
N GLN A 465 -23.71 24.38 -1.38
CA GLN A 465 -23.21 23.04 -1.02
C GLN A 465 -22.25 23.08 0.18
N LEU A 466 -21.40 24.11 0.30
CA LEU A 466 -20.56 24.30 1.50
C LEU A 466 -21.39 24.51 2.76
N GLU A 467 -22.48 25.28 2.68
CA GLU A 467 -23.40 25.47 3.80
C GLU A 467 -24.06 24.16 4.21
N GLU A 468 -24.57 23.38 3.26
CA GLU A 468 -25.18 22.06 3.52
C GLU A 468 -24.20 21.09 4.23
N LEU A 469 -22.92 21.09 3.84
CA LEU A 469 -21.87 20.30 4.48
C LEU A 469 -21.56 20.77 5.91
N ALA A 470 -21.50 22.09 6.13
CA ALA A 470 -21.26 22.64 7.46
C ALA A 470 -22.36 22.27 8.46
N HIS A 471 -23.63 22.32 8.04
CA HIS A 471 -24.77 21.95 8.88
C HIS A 471 -24.81 20.44 9.18
N SER A 472 -24.42 19.60 8.20
CA SER A 472 -24.36 18.15 8.38
C SER A 472 -23.29 17.73 9.39
N HIS A 473 -22.14 18.43 9.41
CA HIS A 473 -21.06 18.21 10.38
C HIS A 473 -21.38 18.69 11.80
N GLU A 474 -22.24 19.70 11.96
CA GLU A 474 -22.71 20.14 13.28
C GLU A 474 -23.71 19.16 13.89
N GLN A 475 -24.59 18.57 13.06
CA GLN A 475 -25.55 17.55 13.50
C GLN A 475 -24.87 16.25 13.91
N THR A 476 -23.87 15.77 13.16
CA THR A 476 -23.10 14.56 13.52
C THR A 476 -22.20 14.72 14.75
N LYS A 477 -21.87 15.95 15.16
CA LYS A 477 -21.17 16.22 16.42
C LYS A 477 -22.09 16.29 17.64
N GLN A 478 -23.39 16.46 17.43
CA GLN A 478 -24.40 16.48 18.51
C GLN A 478 -25.00 15.11 18.82
N GLU A 479 -24.84 14.12 17.92
CA GLU A 479 -25.22 12.73 18.17
C GLU A 479 -24.00 11.90 18.65
N ASP A 480 -24.03 11.55 19.94
CA ASP A 480 -23.20 10.61 20.73
C ASP A 480 -21.87 10.09 20.11
N PRO A 481 -20.68 10.39 20.70
CA PRO A 481 -19.37 9.93 20.20
C PRO A 481 -19.11 8.42 20.30
N ARG A 482 -20.12 7.58 20.58
CA ARG A 482 -19.96 6.13 20.79
C ARG A 482 -20.42 5.23 19.65
N THR A 483 -20.90 5.76 18.52
CA THR A 483 -21.61 4.89 17.54
C THR A 483 -21.19 4.94 16.08
N ASN A 484 -20.10 5.62 15.69
CA ASN A 484 -19.67 5.63 14.28
C ASN A 484 -18.27 5.04 14.09
N LEU A 485 -18.19 3.71 14.23
CA LEU A 485 -17.25 2.88 13.49
C LEU A 485 -18.11 1.98 12.59
N TYR A 486 -17.70 1.84 11.33
CA TYR A 486 -18.34 1.10 10.24
C TYR A 486 -19.45 1.85 9.48
N VAL A 487 -19.06 2.62 8.45
CA VAL A 487 -19.39 2.35 7.03
C VAL A 487 -18.41 3.14 6.15
N ILE A 488 -17.42 2.46 5.55
CA ILE A 488 -16.86 2.74 4.20
C ILE A 488 -16.58 1.39 3.57
#